data_AF-A0A662BCL9-F1
#
_entry.id   AF-A0A662BCL9-F1
#
_cell.length_a   1.000
_cell.length_b   1.000
_cell.length_c   1.000
_cell.angle_alpha   90.00
_cell.angle_beta   90.00
_cell.angle_gamma   90.00
#
_symmetry.space_group_name_H-M   'P 1'
#
loop_
_entity.id
_entity.type
_entity.pdbx_description
1 polymer ?
#
loop_
_entity_poly.entity_id
_entity_poly.type
_entity_poly.pdbx_seq_one_letter_code
_entity_poly.pdbx_strand_id
1 'polypeptide(L)'
;TYPTIDNSTLVKIEDLKYPKIPHFAPSKVMHTAYRADYGPQFSVGIIEKQPPELGPVYHGKVPQLDQFGNEFGGIRNVELQVPLATYIPYNLRIGLAGEQNELNDFYGTYIPFAKNLEEKNAKNDERPDIHSLYKNKESYLKKVKKAANKLIKQGFLLQEDRIYVMERAEKYWDFIIIPQ
;
A
#
# COMPACT_ATOMS: atom_id res chain seq x y z
N THR A 1 0.70 11.72 -9.49
CA THR A 1 0.89 12.73 -8.42
C THR A 1 1.84 12.14 -7.40
N TYR A 2 2.44 12.94 -6.51
CA TYR A 2 3.34 12.40 -5.49
C TYR A 2 2.99 12.95 -4.10
N PRO A 3 3.24 12.17 -3.03
CA PRO A 3 3.05 12.63 -1.66
C PRO A 3 3.94 13.84 -1.33
N THR A 4 3.40 14.83 -0.60
CA THR A 4 4.15 16.00 -0.16
C THR A 4 3.86 16.34 1.30
N ILE A 5 4.81 17.02 1.92
CA ILE A 5 4.69 17.50 3.31
C ILE A 5 3.59 18.57 3.39
N ASP A 6 3.59 19.52 2.47
CA ASP A 6 2.65 20.66 2.45
C ASP A 6 1.19 20.20 2.37
N ASN A 7 0.91 19.14 1.60
CA ASN A 7 -0.43 18.56 1.50
C ASN A 7 -0.72 17.51 2.59
N SER A 8 0.15 17.35 3.59
CA SER A 8 0.04 16.33 4.65
C SER A 8 -0.15 14.90 4.12
N THR A 9 0.36 14.63 2.93
CA THR A 9 0.30 13.30 2.29
C THR A 9 1.62 12.54 2.43
N LEU A 10 2.69 13.19 2.87
CA LEU A 10 3.96 12.57 3.23
C LEU A 10 4.24 12.81 4.72
N VAL A 11 4.08 11.76 5.53
CA VAL A 11 4.00 11.85 7.00
C VAL A 11 5.03 10.93 7.66
N LYS A 12 5.24 11.07 8.96
CA LYS A 12 6.03 10.08 9.71
C LYS A 12 5.20 8.80 9.91
N ILE A 13 5.85 7.68 10.18
CA ILE A 13 5.15 6.39 10.32
C ILE A 13 4.18 6.40 11.50
N GLU A 14 4.53 7.09 12.59
CA GLU A 14 3.68 7.28 13.77
C GLU A 14 2.42 8.12 13.49
N ASP A 15 2.42 8.90 12.41
CA ASP A 15 1.31 9.77 11.99
C ASP A 15 0.42 9.13 10.90
N LEU A 16 0.69 7.87 10.52
CA LEU A 16 -0.14 7.14 9.56
C LEU A 16 -1.54 6.89 10.13
N LYS A 17 -2.55 7.22 9.33
CA LYS A 17 -3.97 7.04 9.65
C LYS A 17 -4.46 5.73 9.05
N TYR A 18 -4.12 4.62 9.69
CA TYR A 18 -4.67 3.32 9.31
C TYR A 18 -6.16 3.24 9.66
N PRO A 19 -7.04 2.86 8.72
CA PRO A 19 -8.34 2.36 9.12
C PRO A 19 -8.15 1.08 9.94
N LYS A 20 -9.06 0.79 10.86
CA LYS A 20 -9.05 -0.48 11.58
C LYS A 20 -9.34 -1.62 10.60
N ILE A 21 -8.35 -2.48 10.39
CA ILE A 21 -8.43 -3.66 9.51
C ILE A 21 -8.41 -4.93 10.37
N PRO A 22 -9.34 -5.89 10.18
CA PRO A 22 -9.40 -7.12 10.95
C PRO A 22 -8.12 -7.95 10.84
N HIS A 23 -7.64 -8.46 11.98
CA HIS A 23 -6.46 -9.34 12.08
C HIS A 23 -5.17 -8.80 11.45
N PHE A 24 -5.08 -7.48 11.26
CA PHE A 24 -3.92 -6.82 10.68
C PHE A 24 -3.37 -5.76 11.63
N ALA A 25 -2.05 -5.80 11.84
CA ALA A 25 -1.31 -4.75 12.54
C ALA A 25 -0.34 -4.12 11.54
N PRO A 26 -0.37 -2.79 11.37
CA PRO A 26 0.57 -2.12 10.47
C PRO A 26 2.01 -2.23 10.97
N SER A 27 2.98 -2.18 10.05
CA SER A 27 4.38 -2.12 10.43
C SER A 27 4.64 -0.82 11.17
N LYS A 28 5.36 -0.92 12.29
CA LYS A 28 5.94 0.24 12.98
C LYS A 28 7.43 0.37 12.70
N VAL A 29 7.99 -0.54 11.90
CA VAL A 29 9.40 -0.61 11.58
C VAL A 29 9.64 0.08 10.25
N MET A 30 10.63 0.96 10.24
CA MET A 30 11.20 1.56 9.05
C MET A 30 12.72 1.44 9.18
N HIS A 31 13.37 0.92 8.15
CA HIS A 31 14.82 0.93 8.09
C HIS A 31 15.33 2.36 8.24
N THR A 32 16.04 2.60 9.34
CA THR A 32 16.47 3.93 9.74
C THR A 32 17.93 4.11 9.33
N ALA A 33 18.19 5.02 8.41
CA ALA A 33 19.55 5.40 8.05
C ALA A 33 20.08 6.43 9.05
N TYR A 34 21.37 6.33 9.38
CA TYR A 34 22.06 7.25 10.26
C TYR A 34 23.08 8.07 9.46
N ARG A 35 23.33 9.31 9.87
CA ARG A 35 24.48 10.06 9.39
C ARG A 35 25.75 9.40 9.93
N ALA A 36 26.52 8.75 9.07
CA ALA A 36 27.78 8.14 9.44
C ALA A 36 28.93 9.15 9.36
N ASP A 37 29.69 9.29 10.44
CA ASP A 37 30.95 10.05 10.48
C ASP A 37 32.14 9.09 10.39
N TYR A 38 32.81 9.13 9.25
CA TYR A 38 34.02 8.36 8.95
C TYR A 38 35.33 9.14 9.27
N GLY A 39 35.21 10.35 9.80
CA GLY A 39 36.34 11.26 10.08
C GLY A 39 36.45 12.43 9.09
N PRO A 40 37.25 13.45 9.44
CA PRO A 40 37.29 14.73 8.71
C PRO A 40 37.83 14.61 7.28
N GLN A 41 38.70 13.64 6.98
CA GLN A 41 39.26 13.46 5.64
C GLN A 41 38.41 12.54 4.73
N PHE A 42 37.20 12.17 5.15
CA PHE A 42 36.34 11.32 4.33
C PHE A 42 35.98 11.95 2.98
N SER A 43 35.88 13.29 2.92
CA SER A 43 35.62 14.03 1.67
C SER A 43 36.70 13.85 0.59
N VAL A 44 37.92 13.49 0.97
CA VAL A 44 39.03 13.15 0.05
C VAL A 44 39.28 11.64 -0.02
N GLY A 45 38.37 10.82 0.51
CA GLY A 45 38.40 9.36 0.42
C GLY A 45 39.19 8.65 1.52
N ILE A 46 39.62 9.34 2.57
CA ILE A 46 40.35 8.72 3.70
C ILE A 46 39.36 8.40 4.83
N ILE A 47 39.29 7.13 5.23
CA ILE A 47 38.47 6.66 6.35
C ILE A 47 39.35 6.61 7.61
N GLU A 48 39.02 7.42 8.61
CA GLU A 48 39.77 7.51 9.88
C GLU A 48 39.05 6.81 11.04
N LYS A 49 37.72 6.66 10.97
CA LYS A 49 36.88 5.98 11.98
C LYS A 49 36.26 4.70 11.40
N GLN A 50 36.54 3.55 12.01
CA GLN A 50 35.92 2.26 11.66
C GLN A 50 35.68 1.39 12.92
N PRO A 51 34.41 1.08 13.28
CA PRO A 51 33.18 1.49 12.62
C PRO A 51 32.97 3.01 12.68
N PRO A 52 32.20 3.61 11.75
CA PRO A 52 31.91 5.04 11.80
C PRO A 52 31.12 5.38 13.06
N GLU A 53 31.28 6.61 13.53
CA GLU A 53 30.40 7.15 14.56
C GLU A 53 29.03 7.45 13.93
N LEU A 54 27.96 6.96 14.54
CA LEU A 54 26.60 7.20 14.07
C LEU A 54 26.04 8.46 14.73
N GLY A 55 25.74 9.46 13.90
CA GLY A 55 25.06 10.69 14.29
C GLY A 55 23.54 10.58 14.19
N PRO A 56 22.83 11.72 14.05
CA PRO A 56 21.38 11.76 13.96
C PRO A 56 20.82 10.92 12.80
N VAL A 57 19.60 10.42 12.99
CA VAL A 57 18.85 9.66 11.98
C VAL A 57 18.46 10.55 10.79
N TYR A 58 18.40 9.95 9.61
CA TYR A 58 17.62 10.49 8.50
C TYR A 58 16.16 10.13 8.74
N HIS A 59 15.35 11.12 9.13
CA HIS A 59 13.92 10.90 9.35
C HIS A 59 13.23 10.55 8.03
N GLY A 60 12.94 9.26 7.84
CA GLY A 60 12.12 8.78 6.73
C GLY A 60 10.66 9.22 6.91
N LYS A 61 10.00 9.49 5.78
CA LYS A 61 8.57 9.73 5.71
C LYS A 61 7.94 8.79 4.71
N VAL A 62 6.67 8.48 4.92
CA VAL A 62 5.87 7.53 4.14
C VAL A 62 4.61 8.21 3.61
N PRO A 63 4.08 7.73 2.48
CA PRO A 63 2.78 8.19 1.99
C PRO A 63 1.68 7.93 3.01
N GLN A 64 0.84 8.93 3.26
CA GLN A 64 -0.39 8.78 4.04
C GLN A 64 -1.37 7.85 3.30
N LEU A 65 -2.33 7.29 4.02
CA LEU A 65 -3.32 6.36 3.49
C LEU A 65 -4.66 7.05 3.20
N ASP A 66 -5.36 6.57 2.18
CA ASP A 66 -6.77 6.88 1.94
C ASP A 66 -7.69 6.06 2.88
N GLN A 67 -9.00 6.32 2.80
CA GLN A 67 -10.02 5.63 3.61
C GLN A 67 -10.08 4.10 3.39
N PHE A 68 -9.43 3.60 2.33
CA PHE A 68 -9.32 2.18 2.04
C PHE A 68 -8.04 1.57 2.58
N GLY A 69 -7.19 2.35 3.25
CA GLY A 69 -5.88 1.92 3.73
C GLY A 69 -4.81 1.86 2.64
N ASN A 70 -5.04 2.46 1.47
CA ASN A 70 -4.07 2.46 0.37
C ASN A 70 -3.29 3.78 0.33
N GLU A 71 -2.01 3.72 0.00
CA GLU A 71 -1.14 4.89 -0.06
C GLU A 71 -1.60 5.96 -1.06
N PHE A 72 -1.38 7.24 -0.72
CA PHE A 72 -1.56 8.37 -1.62
C PHE A 72 -0.40 8.50 -2.62
N GLY A 73 -0.70 9.09 -3.77
CA GLY A 73 0.30 9.40 -4.79
C GLY A 73 0.55 8.24 -5.76
N GLY A 74 1.66 8.32 -6.48
CA GLY A 74 2.03 7.40 -7.54
C GLY A 74 1.10 7.47 -8.77
N ILE A 75 1.25 6.46 -9.62
CA ILE A 75 0.28 6.14 -10.68
C ILE A 75 -0.72 5.18 -10.05
N ARG A 76 -1.97 5.62 -9.90
CA ARG A 76 -3.03 4.76 -9.37
C ARG A 76 -3.50 3.81 -10.46
N ASN A 77 -3.08 2.55 -10.40
CA ASN A 77 -3.60 1.47 -11.24
C ASN A 77 -5.11 1.26 -11.01
N VAL A 78 -5.71 0.35 -11.78
CA VAL A 78 -7.16 0.11 -11.75
C VAL A 78 -7.61 -0.36 -10.36
N GLU A 79 -6.83 -1.20 -9.71
CA GLU A 79 -7.06 -1.72 -8.38
C GLU A 79 -7.09 -0.62 -7.31
N LEU A 80 -6.26 0.42 -7.43
CA LEU A 80 -6.28 1.56 -6.51
C LEU A 80 -7.34 2.63 -6.86
N GLN A 81 -7.87 2.61 -8.09
CA GLN A 81 -8.97 3.49 -8.51
C GLN A 81 -10.35 2.88 -8.25
N VAL A 82 -10.45 1.55 -8.28
CA VAL A 82 -11.68 0.77 -8.11
C VAL A 82 -11.38 -0.40 -7.16
N PRO A 83 -11.10 -0.11 -5.87
CA PRO A 83 -10.58 -1.10 -4.95
C PRO A 83 -11.62 -2.12 -4.52
N LEU A 84 -11.18 -3.37 -4.38
CA LEU A 84 -11.87 -4.46 -3.66
C LEU A 84 -11.11 -4.87 -2.38
N ALA A 85 -9.95 -4.27 -2.14
CA ALA A 85 -9.03 -4.63 -1.08
C ALA A 85 -8.15 -3.43 -0.70
N THR A 86 -7.45 -3.59 0.42
CA THR A 86 -6.25 -2.82 0.76
C THR A 86 -5.03 -3.53 0.18
N TYR A 87 -4.19 -2.76 -0.51
CA TYR A 87 -2.94 -3.18 -1.14
C TYR A 87 -1.79 -2.51 -0.42
N ILE A 88 -1.07 -3.28 0.39
CA ILE A 88 0.04 -2.80 1.21
C ILE A 88 1.34 -3.23 0.51
N PRO A 89 2.28 -2.30 0.26
CA PRO A 89 3.48 -2.59 -0.54
C PRO A 89 4.56 -3.38 0.22
N TYR A 90 4.28 -3.74 1.47
CA TYR A 90 5.16 -4.52 2.33
C TYR A 90 4.39 -5.67 2.97
N ASN A 91 5.12 -6.67 3.46
CA ASN A 91 4.60 -7.75 4.29
C ASN A 91 5.58 -7.97 5.45
N LEU A 92 5.08 -8.42 6.60
CA LEU A 92 5.91 -8.74 7.76
C LEU A 92 6.23 -10.24 7.79
N ARG A 93 7.33 -10.61 8.46
CA ARG A 93 7.74 -12.01 8.69
C ARG A 93 6.89 -12.72 9.75
N ILE A 94 5.60 -12.39 9.83
CA ILE A 94 4.65 -12.99 10.77
C ILE A 94 4.60 -14.50 10.53
N GLY A 95 4.74 -15.28 11.60
CA GLY A 95 4.72 -16.74 11.54
C GLY A 95 6.06 -17.41 11.19
N LEU A 96 7.13 -16.64 10.92
CA LEU A 96 8.48 -17.15 10.78
C LEU A 96 9.24 -17.18 12.12
N ALA A 97 10.30 -17.99 12.19
CA ALA A 97 11.18 -18.07 13.35
C ALA A 97 12.11 -16.83 13.39
N GLY A 98 11.92 -15.98 14.39
CA GLY A 98 12.69 -14.75 14.60
C GLY A 98 12.21 -13.56 13.76
N GLU A 99 12.51 -12.35 14.25
CA GLU A 99 12.36 -11.09 13.51
C GLU A 99 10.98 -10.86 12.87
N GLN A 100 9.90 -11.19 13.58
CA GLN A 100 8.53 -11.09 13.06
C GLN A 100 8.08 -9.66 12.70
N ASN A 101 8.78 -8.66 13.22
CA ASN A 101 8.56 -7.25 12.92
C ASN A 101 9.39 -6.76 11.72
N GLU A 102 10.24 -7.61 11.14
CA GLU A 102 11.01 -7.29 9.94
C GLU A 102 10.18 -7.45 8.67
N LEU A 103 10.56 -6.69 7.65
CA LEU A 103 9.95 -6.80 6.34
C LEU A 103 10.35 -8.12 5.67
N ASN A 104 9.39 -8.71 4.97
CA ASN A 104 9.64 -9.80 4.04
C ASN A 104 9.85 -9.20 2.64
N ASP A 105 11.01 -9.47 2.05
CA ASP A 105 11.42 -8.84 0.81
C ASP A 105 10.50 -9.24 -0.35
N PHE A 106 10.16 -8.27 -1.21
CA PHE A 106 9.38 -8.45 -2.45
C PHE A 106 7.94 -8.97 -2.29
N TYR A 107 7.43 -9.14 -1.07
CA TYR A 107 6.03 -9.50 -0.82
C TYR A 107 5.24 -8.29 -0.29
N GLY A 108 4.10 -8.04 -0.93
CA GLY A 108 3.08 -7.12 -0.41
C GLY A 108 1.96 -7.88 0.31
N THR A 109 1.16 -7.16 1.09
CA THR A 109 -0.04 -7.71 1.73
C THR A 109 -1.30 -7.29 0.96
N TYR A 110 -2.17 -8.27 0.68
CA TYR A 110 -3.48 -8.06 0.08
C TYR A 110 -4.56 -8.41 1.11
N ILE A 111 -5.41 -7.44 1.44
CA ILE A 111 -6.47 -7.64 2.45
C ILE A 111 -7.82 -7.25 1.83
N PRO A 112 -8.67 -8.23 1.45
CA PRO A 112 -9.97 -7.94 0.85
C PRO A 112 -10.87 -7.15 1.81
N PHE A 113 -11.76 -6.33 1.26
CA PHE A 113 -12.83 -5.72 2.03
C PHE A 113 -13.88 -6.77 2.42
N ALA A 114 -14.64 -6.48 3.47
CA ALA A 114 -15.84 -7.24 3.77
C ALA A 114 -16.80 -7.24 2.56
N LYS A 115 -17.46 -8.36 2.31
CA LYS A 115 -18.39 -8.50 1.17
C LYS A 115 -19.61 -7.59 1.36
N ASN A 116 -20.12 -7.55 2.59
CA ASN A 116 -21.34 -6.85 2.96
C ASN A 116 -21.25 -6.24 4.37
N LEU A 117 -22.28 -5.48 4.76
CA LEU A 117 -22.35 -4.79 6.04
C LEU A 117 -22.34 -5.74 7.26
N GLU A 118 -22.92 -6.93 7.13
CA GLU A 118 -22.94 -7.93 8.20
C GLU A 118 -21.53 -8.42 8.53
N GLU A 119 -20.77 -8.82 7.51
CA GLU A 119 -19.38 -9.23 7.65
C GLU A 119 -18.49 -8.10 8.16
N LYS A 120 -18.69 -6.88 7.64
CA LYS A 120 -17.98 -5.67 8.08
C LYS A 120 -18.14 -5.46 9.59
N ASN A 121 -19.38 -5.50 10.07
CA ASN A 121 -19.70 -5.30 11.48
C ASN A 121 -19.17 -6.44 12.34
N ALA A 122 -19.34 -7.70 11.91
CA ALA A 122 -18.84 -8.87 12.64
C ALA A 122 -17.31 -8.82 12.84
N LYS A 123 -16.57 -8.34 11.83
CA LYS A 123 -15.11 -8.22 11.90
C LYS A 123 -14.62 -6.89 12.49
N ASN A 124 -15.52 -5.94 12.78
CA ASN A 124 -15.20 -4.57 13.16
C ASN A 124 -14.22 -3.89 12.16
N ASP A 125 -14.46 -4.10 10.86
CA ASP A 125 -13.69 -3.46 9.80
C ASP A 125 -14.23 -2.03 9.58
N GLU A 126 -13.35 -1.02 9.63
CA GLU A 126 -13.75 0.37 9.39
C GLU A 126 -13.91 0.70 7.91
N ARG A 127 -13.27 -0.07 7.03
CA ARG A 127 -13.29 0.16 5.58
C ARG A 127 -14.70 -0.07 5.01
N PRO A 128 -15.08 0.56 3.89
CA PRO A 128 -16.34 0.25 3.22
C PRO A 128 -16.43 -1.22 2.78
N ASP A 129 -17.63 -1.80 2.87
CA ASP A 129 -17.88 -3.14 2.31
C ASP A 129 -18.12 -3.07 0.79
N ILE A 130 -17.91 -4.19 0.09
CA ILE A 130 -17.98 -4.25 -1.38
C ILE A 130 -19.37 -3.86 -1.89
N HIS A 131 -20.44 -4.32 -1.26
CA HIS A 131 -21.82 -4.00 -1.67
C HIS A 131 -22.16 -2.52 -1.48
N SER A 132 -21.55 -1.83 -0.51
CA SER A 132 -21.67 -0.37 -0.37
C SER A 132 -20.95 0.40 -1.49
N LEU A 133 -19.83 -0.12 -2.00
CA LEU A 133 -19.05 0.52 -3.07
C LEU A 133 -19.59 0.21 -4.48
N TYR A 134 -20.16 -0.98 -4.65
CA TYR A 134 -20.60 -1.53 -5.93
C TYR A 134 -21.90 -2.30 -5.75
N LYS A 135 -22.96 -1.84 -6.43
CA LYS A 135 -24.29 -2.48 -6.38
C LYS A 135 -24.25 -3.96 -6.79
N ASN A 136 -23.42 -4.31 -7.77
CA ASN A 136 -23.24 -5.66 -8.30
C ASN A 136 -21.97 -5.73 -9.17
N LYS A 137 -21.64 -6.93 -9.66
CA LYS A 137 -20.50 -7.21 -10.52
C LYS A 137 -20.46 -6.32 -11.76
N GLU A 138 -21.60 -6.11 -12.43
CA GLU A 138 -21.69 -5.25 -13.61
C GLU A 138 -21.31 -3.79 -13.30
N SER A 139 -21.83 -3.25 -12.20
CA SER A 139 -21.49 -1.90 -11.73
C SER A 139 -20.00 -1.76 -11.41
N TYR A 140 -19.39 -2.80 -10.84
CA TYR A 140 -17.95 -2.84 -10.59
C TYR A 140 -17.17 -2.84 -11.90
N LEU A 141 -17.45 -3.78 -12.82
CA LEU A 141 -16.75 -3.88 -14.11
C LEU A 141 -16.91 -2.62 -14.98
N LYS A 142 -18.06 -1.92 -14.89
CA LYS A 142 -18.24 -0.62 -15.55
C LYS A 142 -17.28 0.44 -15.01
N LYS A 143 -17.07 0.49 -13.68
CA LYS A 143 -16.08 1.38 -13.05
C LYS A 143 -14.65 0.99 -13.43
N VAL A 144 -14.33 -0.30 -13.44
CA VAL A 144 -13.03 -0.86 -13.89
C VAL A 144 -12.74 -0.42 -15.33
N LYS A 145 -13.69 -0.60 -16.25
CA LYS A 145 -13.54 -0.18 -17.66
C LYS A 145 -13.26 1.32 -17.79
N LYS A 146 -13.95 2.14 -16.99
CA LYS A 146 -13.73 3.60 -16.97
C LYS A 146 -12.33 3.94 -16.46
N ALA A 147 -11.86 3.29 -15.41
CA ALA A 147 -10.50 3.48 -14.88
C ALA A 147 -9.42 3.04 -15.87
N ALA A 148 -9.59 1.87 -16.50
CA ALA A 148 -8.68 1.36 -17.53
C ALA A 148 -8.59 2.32 -18.72
N ASN A 149 -9.73 2.77 -19.27
CA ASN A 149 -9.75 3.75 -20.37
C ASN A 149 -9.09 5.09 -19.99
N LYS A 150 -9.22 5.52 -18.72
CA LYS A 150 -8.55 6.72 -18.22
C LYS A 150 -7.03 6.53 -18.20
N LEU A 151 -6.53 5.38 -17.74
CA LEU A 151 -5.10 5.07 -17.74
C LEU A 151 -4.53 4.96 -19.15
N ILE A 152 -5.28 4.39 -20.10
CA ILE A 152 -4.92 4.36 -21.52
C ILE A 152 -4.76 5.77 -22.06
N LYS A 153 -5.75 6.65 -21.81
CA LYS A 153 -5.68 8.05 -22.24
C LYS A 153 -4.48 8.79 -21.63
N GLN A 154 -4.04 8.39 -20.45
CA GLN A 154 -2.88 8.96 -19.77
C GLN A 154 -1.54 8.33 -20.19
N GLY A 155 -1.54 7.28 -21.02
CA GLY A 155 -0.34 6.57 -21.44
C GLY A 155 0.24 5.61 -20.40
N PHE A 156 -0.52 5.28 -19.35
CA PHE A 156 -0.08 4.35 -18.28
C PHE A 156 -0.55 2.91 -18.47
N LEU A 157 -1.42 2.65 -19.45
CA LEU A 157 -1.90 1.33 -19.81
C LEU A 157 -1.99 1.24 -21.33
N LEU A 158 -1.55 0.13 -21.91
CA LEU A 158 -1.70 -0.10 -23.35
C LEU A 158 -3.16 -0.42 -23.68
N GLN A 159 -3.62 -0.05 -24.87
CA GLN A 159 -4.98 -0.34 -25.30
C GLN A 159 -5.26 -1.85 -25.38
N GLU A 160 -4.23 -2.61 -25.75
CA GLU A 160 -4.20 -4.06 -25.89
C GLU A 160 -4.46 -4.76 -24.55
N ASP A 161 -3.84 -4.25 -23.48
CA ASP A 161 -3.90 -4.81 -22.13
C ASP A 161 -5.25 -4.60 -21.43
N ARG A 162 -6.15 -3.81 -22.02
CA ARG A 162 -7.46 -3.52 -21.43
C ARG A 162 -8.23 -4.81 -21.14
N ILE A 163 -8.18 -5.78 -22.04
CA ILE A 163 -8.90 -7.05 -21.88
C ILE A 163 -8.35 -7.81 -20.68
N TYR A 164 -7.02 -7.93 -20.57
CA TYR A 164 -6.37 -8.60 -19.45
C TYR A 164 -6.71 -7.95 -18.10
N VAL A 165 -6.69 -6.62 -18.02
CA VAL A 165 -7.04 -5.89 -16.79
C VAL A 165 -8.50 -6.12 -16.40
N MET A 166 -9.41 -6.15 -17.37
CA MET A 166 -10.83 -6.41 -17.13
C MET A 166 -11.07 -7.85 -16.63
N GLU A 167 -10.46 -8.85 -17.28
CA GLU A 167 -10.56 -10.26 -16.87
C GLU A 167 -9.97 -10.51 -15.48
N ARG A 168 -8.84 -9.86 -15.17
CA ARG A 168 -8.21 -9.95 -13.84
C ARG A 168 -9.11 -9.34 -12.77
N ALA A 169 -9.68 -8.17 -13.03
CA ALA A 169 -10.61 -7.52 -12.12
C ALA A 169 -11.85 -8.37 -11.85
N GLU A 170 -12.38 -9.03 -12.88
CA GLU A 170 -13.49 -9.99 -12.76
C GLU A 170 -13.12 -11.19 -11.87
N LYS A 171 -11.95 -11.80 -12.09
CA LYS A 171 -11.47 -12.91 -11.25
C LYS A 171 -11.34 -12.53 -9.78
N TYR A 172 -10.87 -11.31 -9.49
CA TYR A 172 -10.80 -10.82 -8.11
C TYR A 172 -12.16 -10.61 -7.48
N TRP A 173 -13.12 -10.07 -8.24
CA TRP A 173 -14.50 -9.96 -7.76
C TRP A 173 -15.06 -11.34 -7.38
N ASP A 174 -14.91 -12.31 -8.27
CA ASP A 174 -15.45 -13.66 -8.05
C ASP A 174 -14.76 -14.36 -6.87
N PHE A 175 -13.44 -14.24 -6.77
CA PHE A 175 -12.66 -14.77 -5.64
C PHE A 175 -13.14 -14.24 -4.28
N ILE A 176 -13.53 -12.96 -4.20
CA ILE A 176 -13.98 -12.37 -2.96
C ILE A 176 -15.46 -12.67 -2.70
N ILE A 177 -16.33 -12.50 -3.69
CA ILE A 177 -17.78 -12.56 -3.49
C ILE A 177 -18.29 -14.00 -3.39
N ILE A 178 -17.77 -14.92 -4.20
CA ILE A 178 -18.24 -16.31 -4.22
C ILE A 178 -17.70 -17.04 -2.97
N PRO A 179 -18.52 -17.86 -2.27
CA PRO A 179 -18.03 -18.71 -1.19
C PRO A 179 -16.96 -19.69 -1.70
N GLN A 180 -15.89 -19.90 -0.92
CA GLN A 180 -14.95 -21.00 -1.13
C GLN A 180 -15.44 -22.26 -0.42
#